data_AF-A0A1H4D242-F1
#
_entry.id   AF-A0A1H4D242-F1
#
_cell.length_a   1.000
_cell.length_b   1.000
_cell.length_c   1.000
_cell.angle_alpha   90.00
_cell.angle_beta   90.00
_cell.angle_gamma   90.00
#
_symmetry.space_group_name_H-M   'P 1'
#
loop_
_entity.id
_entity.type
_entity.pdbx_description
1 polymer ?
#
loop_
_entity_poly.entity_id
_entity_poly.type
_entity_poly.pdbx_seq_one_letter_code
_entity_poly.pdbx_strand_id
1 'polypeptide(L)'
;MTTKESPEIVHIINFMGLLESRGPEITGDVLYQTVVSQVRLMRKFNLNGTFLFPCDALLDSRCQSLLKNLPKNKFEIGGWPESPEPL
;
A
#
# COMPACT_ATOMS: atom_id res chain seq x y z
N MET A 1 -32.67 -16.12 18.24
CA MET A 1 -31.39 -15.86 18.94
C MET A 1 -30.43 -15.26 17.94
N THR A 2 -30.23 -13.95 17.95
CA THR A 2 -29.22 -13.28 17.11
C THR A 2 -27.90 -13.33 17.87
N THR A 3 -27.02 -14.25 17.49
CA THR A 3 -25.62 -14.25 17.95
C THR A 3 -25.02 -12.93 17.49
N LYS A 4 -24.74 -12.04 18.44
CA LYS A 4 -23.93 -10.85 18.18
C LYS A 4 -22.51 -11.37 17.99
N GLU A 5 -22.20 -11.77 16.76
CA GLU A 5 -20.84 -12.17 16.43
C GLU A 5 -19.92 -10.99 16.74
N SER A 6 -18.93 -11.24 17.59
CA SER A 6 -17.89 -10.26 17.91
C SER A 6 -17.33 -9.69 16.59
N PRO A 7 -17.07 -8.39 16.49
CA PRO A 7 -16.58 -7.82 15.24
C PRO A 7 -15.24 -8.48 14.87
N GLU A 8 -15.20 -9.15 13.72
CA GLU A 8 -13.95 -9.60 13.12
C GLU A 8 -13.23 -8.37 12.57
N ILE A 9 -12.16 -7.96 13.25
CA ILE A 9 -11.33 -6.82 12.82
C ILE A 9 -10.37 -7.33 11.76
N VAL A 10 -10.62 -6.97 10.50
CA VAL A 10 -9.71 -7.24 9.38
C VAL A 10 -8.93 -5.97 9.05
N HIS A 11 -7.60 -6.02 9.22
CA HIS A 11 -6.68 -4.96 8.79
C HIS A 11 -5.90 -5.41 7.56
N ILE A 12 -6.21 -4.79 6.42
CA ILE A 12 -5.45 -4.98 5.18
C ILE A 12 -4.29 -3.99 5.19
N ILE A 13 -3.07 -4.50 5.29
CA ILE A 13 -1.85 -3.72 5.27
C ILE A 13 -1.15 -3.97 3.93
N ASN A 14 -0.92 -2.90 3.18
CA ASN A 14 -0.27 -2.95 1.87
C ASN A 14 1.14 -2.37 1.99
N PHE A 15 2.15 -3.15 1.60
CA PHE A 15 3.54 -2.70 1.50
C PHE A 15 3.88 -2.38 0.04
N MET A 16 4.41 -1.18 -0.21
CA MET A 16 4.92 -0.80 -1.53
C MET A 16 6.45 -0.80 -1.47
N GLY A 17 7.12 -1.71 -2.17
CA GLY A 17 8.59 -1.65 -2.36
C GLY A 17 8.94 -1.11 -3.74
N LEU A 18 10.06 -0.38 -3.85
CA LEU A 18 10.58 0.13 -5.14
C LEU A 18 11.92 -0.47 -5.55
N LEU A 19 12.71 -0.98 -4.61
CA LEU A 19 14.11 -1.35 -4.86
C LEU A 19 14.44 -2.82 -4.58
N GLU A 20 13.43 -3.67 -4.42
CA GLU A 20 13.63 -5.11 -4.25
C GLU A 20 14.24 -5.74 -5.51
N SER A 21 15.37 -6.43 -5.36
CA SER A 21 16.00 -7.19 -6.44
C SER A 21 15.05 -8.30 -6.90
N ARG A 22 14.51 -8.16 -8.10
CA ARG A 22 13.52 -9.07 -8.70
C ARG A 22 13.94 -9.42 -10.12
N GLY A 23 13.20 -10.34 -10.75
CA GLY A 23 13.38 -10.67 -12.16
C GLY A 23 13.30 -9.42 -13.06
N PRO A 24 13.98 -9.42 -14.22
CA PRO A 24 14.07 -8.25 -15.12
C PRO A 24 12.71 -7.72 -15.60
N GLU A 25 11.67 -8.53 -15.53
CA GLU A 25 10.28 -8.16 -15.84
C GLU A 25 9.60 -7.30 -14.77
N ILE A 26 10.09 -7.33 -13.53
CA ILE A 26 9.50 -6.58 -12.41
C ILE A 26 10.19 -5.23 -12.28
N THR A 27 9.78 -4.31 -13.14
CA THR A 27 10.27 -2.93 -13.15
C THR A 27 9.57 -2.08 -12.09
N GLY A 28 10.13 -0.91 -11.78
CA GLY A 28 9.48 0.08 -10.91
C GLY A 28 8.10 0.52 -11.39
N ASP A 29 7.84 0.50 -12.71
CA ASP A 29 6.50 0.78 -13.24
C ASP A 29 5.51 -0.34 -12.93
N VAL A 30 5.92 -1.61 -13.09
CA VAL A 30 5.09 -2.77 -12.73
C VAL A 30 4.74 -2.74 -11.24
N LEU A 31 5.70 -2.41 -10.37
CA LEU A 31 5.48 -2.26 -8.93
C LEU A 31 4.49 -1.14 -8.62
N TYR A 32 4.64 0.03 -9.26
CA TYR A 32 3.70 1.13 -9.13
C TYR A 32 2.28 0.74 -9.58
N GLN A 33 2.14 0.14 -10.76
CA GLN A 33 0.84 -0.29 -11.30
C GLN A 33 0.17 -1.36 -10.44
N THR A 34 0.95 -2.19 -9.75
CA THR A 34 0.42 -3.16 -8.78
C THR A 34 -0.31 -2.43 -7.65
N VAL A 35 0.26 -1.34 -7.12
CA VAL A 35 -0.40 -0.57 -6.05
C VAL A 35 -1.61 0.20 -6.56
N VAL A 36 -1.54 0.79 -7.76
CA VAL A 36 -2.70 1.42 -8.40
C VAL A 36 -3.86 0.41 -8.56
N SER A 37 -3.54 -0.80 -9.00
CA SER A 37 -4.51 -1.89 -9.14
C SER A 37 -5.09 -2.33 -7.79
N GLN A 38 -4.27 -2.40 -6.75
CA GLN A 38 -4.71 -2.72 -5.40
C GLN A 38 -5.67 -1.66 -4.86
N VAL A 39 -5.34 -0.38 -4.97
CA VAL A 39 -6.24 0.74 -4.59
C VAL A 39 -7.57 0.64 -5.34
N ARG A 40 -7.53 0.34 -6.65
CA ARG A 40 -8.74 0.15 -7.47
C ARG A 40 -9.61 -0.99 -6.93
N LEU A 41 -9.02 -2.14 -6.61
CA LEU A 41 -9.74 -3.30 -6.09
C LEU A 41 -10.33 -3.01 -4.71
N MET A 42 -9.55 -2.44 -3.80
CA MET A 42 -10.04 -2.09 -2.47
C MET A 42 -11.22 -1.12 -2.54
N ARG A 43 -11.16 -0.11 -3.41
CA ARG A 43 -12.30 0.80 -3.66
C ARG A 43 -13.51 0.08 -4.23
N LYS A 44 -13.31 -0.81 -5.21
CA LYS A 44 -14.39 -1.60 -5.84
C LYS A 44 -15.14 -2.44 -4.80
N PHE A 45 -14.43 -3.02 -3.84
CA PHE A 45 -15.01 -3.88 -2.80
C PHE A 45 -15.27 -3.17 -1.47
N ASN A 46 -15.17 -1.82 -1.43
CA ASN A 46 -15.38 -1.01 -0.23
C ASN A 46 -14.52 -1.43 0.98
N LEU A 47 -13.30 -1.91 0.71
CA LEU A 47 -12.34 -2.34 1.71
C LEU A 47 -11.55 -1.13 2.22
N ASN A 48 -11.36 -1.07 3.53
CA ASN A 48 -10.44 -0.14 4.17
C ASN A 48 -9.05 -0.76 4.23
N GLY A 49 -8.02 0.05 4.45
CA GLY A 49 -6.71 -0.49 4.80
C GLY A 49 -5.64 0.57 4.95
N THR A 50 -4.46 0.10 5.32
CA THR A 50 -3.30 0.94 5.56
C THR A 50 -2.28 0.68 4.47
N PHE A 51 -1.68 1.74 3.95
CA PHE A 51 -0.56 1.63 3.05
C PHE A 51 0.72 2.11 3.74
N LEU A 52 1.72 1.23 3.76
CA LEU A 52 3.03 1.47 4.36
C LEU A 52 4.06 1.68 3.26
N PHE A 53 4.78 2.79 3.34
CA PHE A 53 5.73 3.21 2.30
C PHE A 53 7.14 3.42 2.84
N PRO A 54 8.15 2.88 2.16
CA PRO A 54 9.54 3.23 2.38
C PRO A 54 9.84 4.64 1.85
N CYS A 55 10.89 5.24 2.40
CA CYS A 55 11.26 6.64 2.12
C CYS A 55 11.63 6.86 0.65
N ASP A 56 12.17 5.85 -0.02
CA ASP A 56 12.45 5.85 -1.46
C ASP A 56 11.18 6.01 -2.31
N ALA A 57 10.03 5.51 -1.85
CA ALA A 57 8.73 5.73 -2.50
C ALA A 57 8.30 7.17 -2.57
N LEU A 58 8.78 7.99 -1.65
CA LEU A 58 8.52 9.42 -1.69
C LEU A 58 9.39 10.14 -2.74
N LEU A 59 10.42 9.50 -3.30
CA LEU A 59 11.23 10.08 -4.38
C LEU A 59 10.47 10.09 -5.72
N ASP A 60 9.53 9.15 -5.93
CA ASP A 60 8.70 9.10 -7.13
C ASP A 60 7.47 10.01 -7.00
N SER A 61 7.40 11.04 -7.86
CA SER A 61 6.26 11.98 -7.92
C SER A 61 4.91 11.29 -8.17
N ARG A 62 4.90 10.14 -8.86
CA ARG A 62 3.69 9.34 -9.14
C ARG A 62 3.15 8.70 -7.88
N CYS A 63 4.04 8.21 -7.02
CA CYS A 63 3.68 7.70 -5.70
C CYS A 63 3.14 8.83 -4.83
N GLN A 64 3.83 9.97 -4.76
CA GLN A 64 3.32 11.14 -4.01
C GLN A 64 1.92 11.56 -4.46
N SER A 65 1.66 11.57 -5.78
CA SER A 65 0.35 11.90 -6.33
C SER A 65 -0.72 10.88 -5.93
N LEU A 66 -0.41 9.58 -6.03
CA LEU A 66 -1.31 8.52 -5.59
C LEU A 66 -1.71 8.69 -4.12
N LEU A 67 -0.72 8.88 -3.24
CA LEU A 67 -0.92 9.05 -1.79
C LEU A 67 -1.81 10.23 -1.44
N LYS A 68 -1.54 11.39 -2.04
CA LYS A 68 -2.31 12.63 -1.78
C LYS A 68 -3.78 12.49 -2.19
N ASN A 69 -4.06 11.63 -3.16
CA ASN A 69 -5.40 11.41 -3.70
C ASN A 69 -6.13 10.20 -3.06
N LEU A 70 -5.53 9.50 -2.10
CA LEU A 70 -6.23 8.44 -1.37
C LEU A 70 -7.34 9.02 -0.48
N PRO A 71 -8.56 8.43 -0.48
CA PRO A 71 -9.62 8.84 0.43
C PRO A 71 -9.23 8.67 1.91
N LYS A 72 -9.00 9.78 2.61
CA LYS A 72 -8.53 9.82 4.02
C LYS A 72 -9.48 9.15 5.02
N ASN A 73 -10.75 8.98 4.66
CA ASN A 73 -11.75 8.30 5.48
C ASN A 73 -11.77 6.77 5.29
N LYS A 74 -10.95 6.25 4.37
CA LYS A 74 -10.90 4.83 3.99
C LYS A 74 -9.51 4.24 4.11
N PHE A 75 -8.49 5.05 3.84
CA PHE A 75 -7.12 4.60 3.81
C PHE A 75 -6.25 5.42 4.75
N GLU A 76 -5.41 4.71 5.47
CA GLU A 76 -4.34 5.26 6.29
C GLU A 76 -3.02 5.16 5.53
N ILE A 77 -2.14 6.12 5.76
CA ILE A 77 -0.80 6.14 5.18
C ILE A 77 0.19 6.13 6.35
N GLY A 78 1.08 5.14 6.37
CA GLY A 78 2.16 5.04 7.34
C GLY A 78 3.53 5.01 6.65
N GLY A 79 4.54 5.47 7.37
CA GLY A 79 5.94 5.31 6.95
C GLY A 79 6.47 3.94 7.38
N TRP A 80 7.24 3.31 6.50
CA TRP A 80 8.00 2.10 6.78
C TRP A 80 9.49 2.38 6.51
N PRO A 81 10.22 2.95 7.47
CA PRO A 81 11.65 3.13 7.30
C PRO A 81 12.32 1.76 7.35
N GLU A 82 12.58 1.19 6.18
CA GLU A 82 13.49 0.07 6.07
C GLU A 82 14.91 0.64 6.22
N SER A 83 15.57 0.32 7.33
CA SER A 83 17.00 0.59 7.44
C SER A 83 17.70 -0.43 6.56
N PRO A 84 18.43 -0.03 5.50
CA PRO A 84 19.34 -0.97 4.86
C PRO A 84 20.34 -1.40 5.94
N GLU A 85 20.38 -2.69 6.25
CA GLU A 85 21.47 -3.24 7.05
C GLU A 85 22.77 -2.93 6.29
N PRO A 86 23.77 -2.28 6.93
CA PRO A 86 25.03 -2.03 6.25
C PRO A 86 25.70 -3.38 5.95
N LEU A 87 26.10 -3.56 4.68
CA LEU A 87 26.95 -4.67 4.23
C LEU A 87 28.28 -4.70 4.98
#